data_AF-A0A0B4EYA7-F1
#
_entry.id   AF-A0A0B4EYA7-F1
#
_cell.length_a   1.000
_cell.length_b   1.000
_cell.length_c   1.000
_cell.angle_alpha   90.00
_cell.angle_beta   90.00
_cell.angle_gamma   90.00
#
_symmetry.space_group_name_H-M   'P 1'
#
loop_
_entity.id
_entity.type
_entity.pdbx_description
1 polymer ?
#
loop_
_entity_poly.entity_id
_entity_poly.type
_entity_poly.pdbx_seq_one_letter_code
_entity_poly.pdbx_strand_id
1 'polypeptide(L)'
;MKKRLEFFLWNGFDGKKELERSIPYLKKAISIWEKEGCDMSWEGEEVARALTQVYYDLKMTKEFKKMKKKFHYSDAEFDCRAYSKEEADRILEHIEKYFGKIERRIPDIDPEYANIDVLMIPASTKHPYTTLMTFGMGSRFMEGTPPELVPEKFGYDELFLCLPDDWELDLDTMWAVQYLLDMARFPFSNETWLGAGHSVAYDTYLGNTNFTGFLVTYPYEYGMEAFQLELNEEKQIHFYNVIPLYTEELDYKQEIGFEELEALFTKSPMVTDIHRVNVALDESATELEEGEEKEENSQILYQ
;
A
#
# COMPACT_ATOMS: atom_id res chain seq x y z
N MET A 1 -2.63 -15.98 30.38
CA MET A 1 -2.01 -15.73 29.06
C MET A 1 -2.11 -16.92 28.11
N LYS A 2 -1.53 -18.09 28.39
CA LYS A 2 -1.51 -19.25 27.46
C LYS A 2 -2.89 -19.67 26.91
N LYS A 3 -3.90 -19.78 27.80
CA LYS A 3 -5.31 -20.06 27.42
C LYS A 3 -6.04 -18.88 26.76
N ARG A 4 -5.55 -17.64 26.93
CA ARG A 4 -6.12 -16.44 26.28
C ARG A 4 -5.58 -16.31 24.86
N LEU A 5 -4.28 -16.51 24.65
CA LEU A 5 -3.68 -16.68 23.33
C LEU A 5 -4.43 -17.76 22.54
N GLU A 6 -4.67 -18.95 23.10
CA GLU A 6 -5.42 -20.02 22.42
C GLU A 6 -6.86 -19.64 21.97
N PHE A 7 -7.52 -18.70 22.66
CA PHE A 7 -8.89 -18.27 22.35
C PHE A 7 -8.97 -17.19 21.26
N PHE A 8 -7.96 -16.31 21.17
CA PHE A 8 -7.90 -15.23 20.17
C PHE A 8 -7.39 -15.69 18.79
N LEU A 9 -6.71 -16.84 18.70
CA LEU A 9 -6.18 -17.43 17.45
C LEU A 9 -7.28 -17.91 16.46
N TRP A 10 -8.57 -17.65 16.72
CA TRP A 10 -9.67 -18.32 16.00
C TRP A 10 -10.56 -17.42 15.12
N ASN A 11 -10.56 -16.08 15.25
CA ASN A 11 -11.65 -15.27 14.67
C ASN A 11 -11.29 -13.96 13.94
N GLY A 12 -10.03 -13.69 13.54
CA GLY A 12 -9.71 -12.35 12.99
C GLY A 12 -8.70 -12.22 11.86
N PHE A 13 -8.14 -13.31 11.34
CA PHE A 13 -7.17 -13.24 10.25
C PHE A 13 -7.26 -14.55 9.46
N ASP A 14 -7.32 -14.48 8.13
CA ASP A 14 -7.23 -15.68 7.26
C ASP A 14 -5.80 -16.30 7.27
N GLY A 15 -4.88 -15.72 8.05
CA GLY A 15 -3.49 -16.11 8.24
C GLY A 15 -3.22 -17.33 9.14
N LYS A 16 -4.05 -18.38 9.11
CA LYS A 16 -3.86 -19.59 9.96
C LYS A 16 -2.45 -20.20 9.86
N LYS A 17 -1.85 -20.19 8.66
CA LYS A 17 -0.49 -20.70 8.41
C LYS A 17 0.61 -19.75 8.88
N GLU A 18 0.41 -18.46 8.73
CA GLU A 18 1.36 -17.42 9.10
C GLU A 18 1.50 -17.32 10.62
N LEU A 19 0.35 -17.41 11.30
CA LEU A 19 0.24 -17.53 12.74
C LEU A 19 1.05 -18.73 13.26
N GLU A 20 0.90 -19.93 12.67
CA GLU A 20 1.68 -21.11 13.05
C GLU A 20 3.19 -20.93 12.85
N ARG A 21 3.60 -20.31 11.73
CA ARG A 21 5.01 -20.01 11.42
C ARG A 21 5.63 -19.01 12.39
N SER A 22 4.83 -18.08 12.93
CA SER A 22 5.29 -17.07 13.91
C SER A 22 5.46 -17.61 15.33
N ILE A 23 4.77 -18.70 15.71
CA ILE A 23 4.76 -19.26 17.08
C ILE A 23 6.15 -19.44 17.72
N PRO A 24 7.18 -20.01 17.05
CA PRO A 24 8.50 -20.18 17.66
C PRO A 24 9.19 -18.86 17.99
N TYR A 25 8.94 -17.82 17.20
CA TYR A 25 9.50 -16.49 17.38
C TYR A 25 8.77 -15.75 18.50
N LEU A 26 7.44 -15.84 18.54
CA LEU A 26 6.60 -15.34 19.65
C LEU A 26 7.07 -15.93 20.99
N LYS A 27 7.29 -17.24 21.05
CA LYS A 27 7.82 -17.92 22.26
C LYS A 27 9.19 -17.38 22.68
N LYS A 28 10.05 -17.06 21.71
CA LYS A 28 11.39 -16.53 21.99
C LYS A 28 11.32 -15.08 22.47
N ALA A 29 10.47 -14.24 21.87
CA ALA A 29 10.26 -12.85 22.28
C ALA A 29 9.70 -12.78 23.70
N ILE A 30 8.67 -13.59 24.01
CA ILE A 30 8.10 -13.73 25.36
C ILE A 30 9.18 -14.17 26.36
N SER A 31 10.00 -15.17 26.01
CA SER A 31 11.09 -15.63 26.88
C SER A 31 12.17 -14.58 27.14
N ILE A 32 12.44 -13.68 26.19
CA ILE A 32 13.37 -12.57 26.38
C ILE A 32 12.72 -11.51 27.28
N TRP A 33 11.44 -11.19 27.09
CA TRP A 33 10.73 -10.21 27.90
C TRP A 33 10.48 -10.65 29.35
N GLU A 34 10.14 -11.91 29.59
CA GLU A 34 10.04 -12.49 30.94
C GLU A 34 11.36 -12.35 31.71
N LYS A 35 12.49 -12.32 30.98
CA LYS A 35 13.82 -12.15 31.55
C LYS A 35 14.17 -10.69 31.86
N GLU A 36 13.63 -9.74 31.08
CA GLU A 36 13.91 -8.29 31.22
C GLU A 36 12.95 -7.58 32.20
N GLY A 37 11.87 -8.23 32.65
CA GLY A 37 11.05 -7.75 33.77
C GLY A 37 10.14 -6.56 33.46
N CYS A 38 9.76 -6.35 32.21
CA CYS A 38 8.80 -5.31 31.82
C CYS A 38 7.38 -5.66 32.28
N ASP A 39 6.73 -4.75 33.02
CA ASP A 39 5.34 -4.87 33.45
C ASP A 39 4.42 -4.49 32.27
N MET A 40 3.51 -5.38 31.88
CA MET A 40 2.72 -5.23 30.64
C MET A 40 1.26 -4.89 30.96
N SER A 41 0.83 -3.69 30.62
CA SER A 41 -0.57 -3.24 30.66
C SER A 41 -1.34 -3.48 29.34
N TRP A 42 -0.72 -4.11 28.35
CA TRP A 42 -1.25 -4.27 26.99
C TRP A 42 -2.02 -5.59 26.84
N GLU A 43 -3.07 -5.59 26.01
CA GLU A 43 -3.85 -6.80 25.77
C GLU A 43 -3.07 -7.80 24.90
N GLY A 44 -3.33 -9.11 25.08
CA GLY A 44 -2.54 -10.17 24.42
C GLY A 44 -2.62 -10.18 22.89
N GLU A 45 -3.66 -9.56 22.33
CA GLU A 45 -3.85 -9.40 20.88
C GLU A 45 -2.93 -8.32 20.30
N GLU A 46 -2.80 -7.18 20.97
CA GLU A 46 -1.92 -6.07 20.57
C GLU A 46 -0.46 -6.54 20.50
N VAL A 47 -0.02 -7.32 21.50
CA VAL A 47 1.33 -7.89 21.55
C VAL A 47 1.56 -8.91 20.44
N ALA A 48 0.56 -9.74 20.13
CA ALA A 48 0.68 -10.72 19.06
C ALA A 48 0.78 -10.04 17.68
N ARG A 49 0.00 -8.98 17.44
CA ARG A 49 0.04 -8.17 16.22
C ARG A 49 1.42 -7.49 16.07
N ALA A 50 1.88 -6.80 17.10
CA ALA A 50 3.18 -6.13 17.10
C ALA A 50 4.34 -7.09 16.83
N LEU A 51 4.35 -8.27 17.47
CA LEU A 51 5.39 -9.26 17.23
C LEU A 51 5.33 -9.91 15.84
N THR A 52 4.13 -10.06 15.29
CA THR A 52 3.93 -10.57 13.92
C THR A 52 4.50 -9.58 12.92
N GLN A 53 4.17 -8.29 13.06
CA GLN A 53 4.72 -7.21 12.24
C GLN A 53 6.26 -7.21 12.27
N VAL A 54 6.86 -7.20 13.47
CA VAL A 54 8.33 -7.28 13.64
C VAL A 54 8.92 -8.54 13.00
N TYR A 55 8.22 -9.67 13.03
CA TYR A 55 8.66 -10.88 12.35
C TYR A 55 8.67 -10.73 10.83
N TYR A 56 7.62 -10.15 10.24
CA TYR A 56 7.55 -9.85 8.80
C TYR A 56 8.67 -8.91 8.39
N ASP A 57 8.85 -7.81 9.13
CA ASP A 57 9.92 -6.84 8.88
C ASP A 57 11.30 -7.50 8.93
N LEU A 58 11.54 -8.37 9.91
CA LEU A 58 12.78 -9.14 10.02
C LEU A 58 12.95 -10.19 8.91
N LYS A 59 11.88 -10.87 8.48
CA LYS A 59 11.89 -11.85 7.38
C LYS A 59 12.22 -11.11 6.08
N MET A 60 11.46 -10.07 5.75
CA MET A 60 11.66 -9.23 4.56
C MET A 60 13.04 -8.60 4.54
N THR A 61 13.49 -7.99 5.64
CA THR A 61 14.84 -7.41 5.74
C THR A 61 15.93 -8.46 5.51
N LYS A 62 15.78 -9.67 6.05
CA LYS A 62 16.77 -10.75 5.84
C LYS A 62 16.76 -11.23 4.40
N GLU A 63 15.59 -11.46 3.82
CA GLU A 63 15.48 -11.85 2.41
C GLU A 63 16.01 -10.74 1.51
N PHE A 64 15.70 -9.48 1.78
CA PHE A 64 16.25 -8.32 1.06
C PHE A 64 17.77 -8.25 1.17
N LYS A 65 18.36 -8.43 2.36
CA LYS A 65 19.82 -8.50 2.55
C LYS A 65 20.44 -9.69 1.80
N LYS A 66 19.77 -10.84 1.76
CA LYS A 66 20.22 -11.99 0.96
C LYS A 66 20.14 -11.71 -0.53
N MET A 67 19.06 -11.09 -1.00
CA MET A 67 18.87 -10.69 -2.39
C MET A 67 19.95 -9.69 -2.80
N LYS A 68 20.18 -8.64 -2.00
CA LYS A 68 21.26 -7.65 -2.15
C LYS A 68 22.65 -8.30 -2.25
N LYS A 69 22.87 -9.44 -1.59
CA LYS A 69 24.13 -10.20 -1.63
C LYS A 69 24.22 -11.19 -2.81
N LYS A 70 23.09 -11.81 -3.18
CA LYS A 70 23.01 -12.87 -4.20
C LYS A 70 22.96 -12.29 -5.62
N PHE A 71 22.22 -11.19 -5.78
CA PHE A 71 22.06 -10.49 -7.04
C PHE A 71 22.91 -9.22 -6.93
N HIS A 72 24.08 -9.20 -7.58
CA HIS A 72 24.73 -7.93 -7.88
C HIS A 72 23.80 -7.22 -8.87
N TYR A 73 23.11 -6.16 -8.42
CA TYR A 73 22.07 -5.40 -9.09
C TYR A 73 22.30 -5.10 -10.59
N SER A 74 22.07 -6.07 -11.47
CA SER A 74 21.94 -5.88 -12.90
C SER A 74 21.28 -7.09 -13.53
N ASP A 75 20.35 -6.82 -14.43
CA ASP A 75 19.51 -7.72 -15.21
C ASP A 75 18.26 -8.18 -14.43
N ALA A 76 17.23 -7.32 -14.47
CA ALA A 76 15.86 -7.67 -14.15
C ALA A 76 15.38 -8.79 -15.10
N GLU A 77 15.70 -10.04 -14.80
CA GLU A 77 14.92 -11.15 -15.30
C GLU A 77 13.53 -11.03 -14.63
N PHE A 78 12.56 -10.51 -15.39
CA PHE A 78 11.17 -10.48 -14.97
C PHE A 78 10.64 -11.91 -15.00
N ASP A 79 10.22 -12.41 -13.85
CA ASP A 79 9.41 -13.62 -13.82
C ASP A 79 7.98 -13.21 -14.17
N CYS A 80 7.71 -12.99 -15.46
CA CYS A 80 6.42 -12.53 -15.95
C CYS A 80 5.30 -13.55 -15.77
N ARG A 81 5.43 -14.61 -14.95
CA ARG A 81 4.41 -15.66 -14.82
C ARG A 81 3.01 -15.15 -14.45
N ALA A 82 2.88 -13.93 -13.93
CA ALA A 82 1.60 -13.28 -13.71
C ALA A 82 0.90 -12.87 -15.02
N TYR A 83 1.65 -12.37 -16.01
CA TYR A 83 1.14 -11.83 -17.27
C TYR A 83 1.57 -12.68 -18.47
N SER A 84 0.86 -12.58 -19.60
CA SER A 84 1.49 -13.00 -20.85
C SER A 84 2.71 -12.10 -21.14
N LYS A 85 3.67 -12.60 -21.93
CA LYS A 85 4.87 -11.81 -22.26
C LYS A 85 4.51 -10.48 -22.92
N GLU A 86 3.53 -10.48 -23.83
CA GLU A 86 3.08 -9.28 -24.53
C GLU A 86 2.42 -8.25 -23.60
N GLU A 87 1.57 -8.71 -22.66
CA GLU A 87 1.01 -7.82 -21.62
C GLU A 87 2.11 -7.25 -20.73
N ALA A 88 3.03 -8.09 -20.26
CA ALA A 88 4.15 -7.68 -19.43
C ALA A 88 5.00 -6.59 -20.12
N ASP A 89 5.39 -6.81 -21.38
CA ASP A 89 6.17 -5.85 -22.16
C ASP A 89 5.44 -4.50 -22.27
N ARG A 90 4.13 -4.50 -22.56
CA ARG A 90 3.32 -3.27 -22.65
C ARG A 90 3.14 -2.54 -21.32
N ILE A 91 2.94 -3.28 -20.23
CA ILE A 91 2.84 -2.70 -18.88
C ILE A 91 4.17 -2.05 -18.51
N LEU A 92 5.30 -2.75 -18.70
CA LEU A 92 6.62 -2.22 -18.40
C LEU A 92 6.94 -0.98 -19.27
N GLU A 93 6.60 -1.00 -20.56
CA GLU A 93 6.74 0.17 -21.44
C GLU A 93 5.90 1.37 -20.97
N HIS A 94 4.67 1.14 -20.52
CA HIS A 94 3.80 2.19 -19.96
C HIS A 94 4.39 2.78 -18.68
N ILE A 95 4.85 1.91 -17.77
CA ILE A 95 5.51 2.30 -16.52
C ILE A 95 6.74 3.17 -16.84
N GLU A 96 7.62 2.71 -17.73
CA GLU A 96 8.83 3.45 -18.09
C GLU A 96 8.55 4.78 -18.80
N LYS A 97 7.46 4.86 -19.56
CA LYS A 97 7.05 6.08 -20.27
C LYS A 97 6.57 7.17 -19.32
N TYR A 98 5.77 6.83 -18.32
CA TYR A 98 5.11 7.83 -17.46
C TYR A 98 5.81 7.98 -16.11
N PHE A 99 6.12 6.86 -15.45
CA PHE A 99 6.62 6.83 -14.08
C PHE A 99 8.14 6.88 -14.02
N GLY A 100 8.83 6.26 -14.98
CA GLY A 100 10.29 6.35 -15.11
C GLY A 100 10.97 4.99 -15.24
N LYS A 101 12.29 5.01 -15.49
CA LYS A 101 13.06 3.78 -15.73
C LYS A 101 13.08 2.89 -14.50
N ILE A 102 12.72 1.63 -14.68
CA ILE A 102 12.71 0.65 -13.60
C ILE A 102 14.17 0.29 -13.29
N GLU A 103 14.60 0.55 -12.06
CA GLU A 103 15.96 0.22 -11.62
C GLU A 103 16.02 -1.16 -10.99
N ARG A 104 15.01 -1.51 -10.17
CA ARG A 104 15.02 -2.74 -9.39
C ARG A 104 13.65 -3.42 -9.36
N ARG A 105 13.69 -4.72 -9.05
CA ARG A 105 12.53 -5.57 -8.79
C ARG A 105 12.75 -6.28 -7.46
N ILE A 106 11.74 -6.26 -6.61
CA ILE A 106 11.64 -7.04 -5.38
C ILE A 106 10.64 -8.16 -5.66
N PRO A 107 11.09 -9.41 -5.82
CA PRO A 107 10.20 -10.52 -6.16
C PRO A 107 9.25 -10.86 -5.02
N ASP A 108 8.04 -11.33 -5.35
CA ASP A 108 7.16 -11.93 -4.35
C ASP A 108 7.81 -13.20 -3.78
N ILE A 109 8.04 -13.21 -2.47
CA ILE A 109 8.68 -14.34 -1.78
C ILE A 109 7.68 -15.37 -1.24
N ASP A 110 6.39 -15.02 -1.18
CA ASP A 110 5.31 -15.87 -0.65
C ASP A 110 4.02 -15.56 -1.44
N PRO A 111 3.96 -15.91 -2.74
CA PRO A 111 2.85 -15.52 -3.59
C PRO A 111 1.55 -16.19 -3.15
N GLU A 112 0.58 -15.36 -2.81
CA GLU A 112 -0.79 -15.72 -2.48
C GLU A 112 -1.74 -14.98 -3.42
N TYR A 113 -2.73 -15.68 -3.98
CA TYR A 113 -3.72 -15.18 -4.95
C TYR A 113 -3.19 -14.82 -6.35
N ALA A 114 -2.06 -14.10 -6.42
CA ALA A 114 -1.32 -13.73 -7.62
C ALA A 114 0.19 -13.62 -7.28
N ASN A 115 1.06 -13.64 -8.29
CA ASN A 115 2.48 -13.36 -8.11
C ASN A 115 2.69 -11.85 -8.25
N ILE A 116 2.88 -11.13 -7.12
CA ILE A 116 2.92 -9.68 -7.10
C ILE A 116 4.33 -9.21 -6.70
N ASP A 117 5.11 -8.81 -7.69
CA ASP A 117 6.41 -8.21 -7.46
C ASP A 117 6.26 -6.70 -7.14
N VAL A 118 7.31 -6.09 -6.58
CA VAL A 118 7.41 -4.63 -6.43
C VAL A 118 8.55 -4.10 -7.29
N LEU A 119 8.23 -3.23 -8.24
CA LEU A 119 9.18 -2.48 -9.05
C LEU A 119 9.61 -1.22 -8.30
N MET A 120 10.90 -0.90 -8.41
CA MET A 120 11.48 0.31 -7.85
C MET A 120 11.96 1.20 -8.99
N ILE A 121 11.39 2.39 -9.06
CA ILE A 121 11.72 3.44 -10.02
C ILE A 121 12.42 4.54 -9.21
N PRO A 122 13.69 4.83 -9.48
CA PRO A 122 14.46 5.78 -8.69
C PRO A 122 14.03 7.22 -9.01
N ALA A 123 14.36 8.13 -8.09
CA ALA A 123 14.19 9.55 -8.32
C ALA A 123 14.91 10.03 -9.59
N SER A 124 14.29 10.98 -10.27
CA SER A 124 14.80 11.63 -11.47
C SER A 124 14.58 13.15 -11.38
N THR A 125 15.10 13.89 -12.36
CA THR A 125 14.84 15.34 -12.44
C THR A 125 13.37 15.67 -12.69
N LYS A 126 12.61 14.77 -13.32
CA LYS A 126 11.17 14.93 -13.58
C LYS A 126 10.34 14.58 -12.34
N HIS A 127 10.74 13.51 -11.66
CA HIS A 127 10.05 12.93 -10.51
C HIS A 127 11.06 12.80 -9.36
N PRO A 128 11.23 13.83 -8.51
CA PRO A 128 12.28 13.89 -7.50
C PRO A 128 11.95 13.06 -6.25
N TYR A 129 11.52 11.82 -6.46
CA TYR A 129 11.11 10.86 -5.43
C TYR A 129 11.22 9.44 -5.99
N THR A 130 11.37 8.46 -5.11
CA THR A 130 11.37 7.04 -5.46
C THR A 130 9.94 6.53 -5.57
N THR A 131 9.62 5.75 -6.59
CA THR A 131 8.30 5.10 -6.72
C THR A 131 8.44 3.59 -6.53
N LEU A 132 7.67 3.04 -5.60
CA LEU A 132 7.42 1.61 -5.50
C LEU A 132 6.11 1.30 -6.21
N MET A 133 6.09 0.31 -7.08
CA MET A 133 4.90 -0.03 -7.87
C MET A 133 4.70 -1.53 -7.91
N THR A 134 3.48 -2.00 -7.72
CA THR A 134 3.16 -3.40 -7.89
C THR A 134 3.31 -3.81 -9.34
N PHE A 135 3.70 -5.06 -9.56
CA PHE A 135 3.68 -5.68 -10.87
C PHE A 135 3.19 -7.12 -10.71
N GLY A 136 1.96 -7.34 -11.15
CA GLY A 136 1.27 -8.62 -11.07
C GLY A 136 -0.08 -8.54 -10.36
N MET A 137 -0.44 -7.44 -9.71
CA MET A 137 -1.76 -7.28 -9.09
C MET A 137 -2.85 -7.32 -10.16
N GLY A 138 -2.68 -6.56 -11.24
CA GLY A 138 -3.59 -6.51 -12.38
C GLY A 138 -3.56 -7.76 -13.27
N SER A 139 -2.83 -8.81 -12.89
CA SER A 139 -2.89 -10.10 -13.58
C SER A 139 -4.20 -10.85 -13.32
N ARG A 140 -4.87 -10.51 -12.22
CA ARG A 140 -6.07 -11.16 -11.75
C ARG A 140 -7.19 -10.14 -11.55
N PHE A 141 -8.38 -10.50 -12.02
CA PHE A 141 -9.58 -9.70 -11.83
C PHE A 141 -10.02 -9.67 -10.36
N MET A 142 -10.44 -8.50 -9.88
CA MET A 142 -11.05 -8.34 -8.57
C MET A 142 -12.54 -8.70 -8.63
N GLU A 143 -12.91 -9.89 -8.18
CA GLU A 143 -14.30 -10.39 -8.23
C GLU A 143 -15.32 -9.49 -7.50
N GLY A 144 -14.87 -8.66 -6.57
CA GLY A 144 -15.72 -7.68 -5.88
C GLY A 144 -15.99 -6.39 -6.66
N THR A 145 -15.53 -6.28 -7.91
CA THR A 145 -15.75 -5.10 -8.75
C THR A 145 -17.25 -4.94 -9.06
N PRO A 146 -17.85 -3.75 -8.86
CA PRO A 146 -19.26 -3.50 -9.14
C PRO A 146 -19.62 -3.83 -10.60
N PRO A 147 -20.73 -4.54 -10.87
CA PRO A 147 -21.10 -4.95 -12.22
C PRO A 147 -21.21 -3.82 -13.24
N GLU A 148 -21.55 -2.61 -12.79
CA GLU A 148 -21.63 -1.40 -13.60
C GLU A 148 -20.27 -0.88 -14.07
N LEU A 149 -19.17 -1.19 -13.36
CA LEU A 149 -17.81 -0.78 -13.71
C LEU A 149 -17.08 -1.81 -14.58
N VAL A 150 -17.57 -3.05 -14.64
CA VAL A 150 -16.97 -4.12 -15.47
C VAL A 150 -17.02 -3.78 -16.97
N PRO A 151 -18.12 -3.27 -17.54
CA PRO A 151 -18.15 -2.79 -18.93
C PRO A 151 -17.15 -1.65 -19.21
N GLU A 152 -16.78 -0.88 -18.18
CA GLU A 152 -15.77 0.18 -18.24
C GLU A 152 -14.34 -0.35 -17.97
N LYS A 153 -14.18 -1.68 -17.89
CA LYS A 153 -12.91 -2.40 -17.73
C LYS A 153 -12.16 -2.15 -16.42
N PHE A 154 -12.86 -1.74 -15.35
CA PHE A 154 -12.30 -1.71 -14.00
C PHE A 154 -12.11 -3.11 -13.42
N GLY A 155 -11.26 -3.23 -12.39
CA GLY A 155 -11.03 -4.49 -11.66
C GLY A 155 -9.70 -5.18 -11.97
N TYR A 156 -8.83 -4.55 -12.77
CA TYR A 156 -7.43 -4.93 -12.92
C TYR A 156 -6.55 -3.71 -12.68
N ASP A 157 -5.84 -3.71 -11.55
CA ASP A 157 -5.13 -2.51 -11.12
C ASP A 157 -3.69 -2.84 -10.70
N GLU A 158 -2.81 -1.85 -10.80
CA GLU A 158 -1.53 -1.80 -10.10
C GLU A 158 -1.56 -0.61 -9.13
N LEU A 159 -0.96 -0.80 -7.95
CA LEU A 159 -0.83 0.23 -6.94
C LEU A 159 0.61 0.74 -6.92
N PHE A 160 0.79 2.02 -6.62
CA PHE A 160 2.11 2.58 -6.38
C PHE A 160 2.14 3.54 -5.20
N LEU A 161 3.31 3.64 -4.58
CA LEU A 161 3.61 4.48 -3.43
C LEU A 161 4.86 5.31 -3.76
N CYS A 162 4.75 6.64 -3.69
CA CYS A 162 5.89 7.53 -3.86
C CYS A 162 6.52 7.85 -2.50
N LEU A 163 7.84 7.78 -2.44
CA LEU A 163 8.68 7.90 -1.25
C LEU A 163 9.79 8.93 -1.51
N PRO A 164 10.31 9.61 -0.48
CA PRO A 164 11.46 10.51 -0.60
C PRO A 164 12.64 9.90 -1.39
N ASP A 165 13.45 10.74 -2.03
CA ASP A 165 14.59 10.30 -2.86
C ASP A 165 15.72 9.65 -2.05
N ASP A 166 15.77 9.91 -0.74
CA ASP A 166 16.68 9.31 0.22
C ASP A 166 16.12 8.08 0.96
N TRP A 167 14.98 7.53 0.49
CA TRP A 167 14.35 6.37 1.12
C TRP A 167 15.17 5.08 0.95
N GLU A 168 15.83 4.67 2.01
CA GLU A 168 16.54 3.39 2.09
C GLU A 168 15.61 2.27 2.56
N LEU A 169 15.68 1.09 1.96
CA LEU A 169 14.90 -0.10 2.38
C LEU A 169 15.63 -0.87 3.48
N ASP A 170 15.40 -0.49 4.73
CA ASP A 170 15.93 -1.14 5.94
C ASP A 170 14.80 -1.59 6.89
N LEU A 171 15.13 -1.95 8.13
CA LEU A 171 14.13 -2.52 9.05
C LEU A 171 13.01 -1.53 9.39
N ASP A 172 13.31 -0.24 9.50
CA ASP A 172 12.38 0.77 9.97
C ASP A 172 11.50 1.33 8.85
N THR A 173 11.88 1.07 7.59
CA THR A 173 11.24 1.61 6.37
C THR A 173 10.70 0.53 5.43
N MET A 174 11.00 -0.76 5.69
CA MET A 174 10.49 -1.90 4.90
C MET A 174 8.97 -1.99 4.89
N TRP A 175 8.31 -1.40 5.88
CA TRP A 175 6.86 -1.36 5.98
C TRP A 175 6.22 -0.83 4.69
N ALA A 176 6.87 0.09 3.97
CA ALA A 176 6.37 0.63 2.71
C ALA A 176 6.16 -0.46 1.64
N VAL A 177 7.11 -1.40 1.53
CA VAL A 177 7.00 -2.55 0.62
C VAL A 177 5.96 -3.55 1.12
N GLN A 178 5.97 -3.83 2.43
CA GLN A 178 5.03 -4.80 3.02
C GLN A 178 3.58 -4.35 2.85
N TYR A 179 3.27 -3.13 3.29
CA TYR A 179 1.91 -2.63 3.22
C TYR A 179 1.44 -2.38 1.78
N LEU A 180 2.34 -2.05 0.84
CA LEU A 180 1.98 -2.02 -0.58
C LEU A 180 1.56 -3.40 -1.10
N LEU A 181 2.26 -4.47 -0.70
CA LEU A 181 1.88 -5.84 -1.02
C LEU A 181 0.58 -6.26 -0.32
N ASP A 182 0.38 -5.85 0.94
CA ASP A 182 -0.84 -6.14 1.69
C ASP A 182 -2.05 -5.45 1.04
N MET A 183 -1.92 -4.18 0.66
CA MET A 183 -2.91 -3.44 -0.14
C MET A 183 -3.21 -4.15 -1.47
N ALA A 184 -2.17 -4.65 -2.16
CA ALA A 184 -2.34 -5.33 -3.44
C ALA A 184 -3.07 -6.68 -3.31
N ARG A 185 -2.95 -7.35 -2.16
CA ARG A 185 -3.62 -8.62 -1.87
C ARG A 185 -5.02 -8.44 -1.28
N PHE A 186 -5.28 -7.30 -0.66
CA PHE A 186 -6.52 -6.99 0.05
C PHE A 186 -7.80 -7.27 -0.78
N PRO A 187 -7.90 -6.88 -2.07
CA PRO A 187 -9.07 -7.22 -2.89
C PRO A 187 -9.34 -8.73 -2.99
N PHE A 188 -8.28 -9.53 -3.12
CA PHE A 188 -8.40 -10.96 -3.37
C PHE A 188 -8.70 -11.75 -2.10
N SER A 189 -8.14 -11.34 -0.95
CA SER A 189 -8.39 -11.99 0.33
C SER A 189 -9.76 -11.66 0.93
N ASN A 190 -10.34 -10.50 0.56
CA ASN A 190 -11.64 -10.05 1.07
C ASN A 190 -12.77 -10.10 0.03
N GLU A 191 -12.53 -10.68 -1.15
CA GLU A 191 -13.50 -10.72 -2.25
C GLU A 191 -14.11 -9.34 -2.56
N THR A 192 -13.24 -8.31 -2.57
CA THR A 192 -13.60 -6.90 -2.76
C THR A 192 -12.81 -6.29 -3.93
N TRP A 193 -12.86 -4.97 -4.09
CA TRP A 193 -12.10 -4.23 -5.10
C TRP A 193 -11.55 -2.92 -4.52
N LEU A 194 -10.54 -2.35 -5.19
CA LEU A 194 -9.98 -1.05 -4.86
C LEU A 194 -10.15 -0.09 -6.03
N GLY A 195 -10.45 1.17 -5.74
CA GLY A 195 -10.55 2.25 -6.70
C GLY A 195 -10.30 3.58 -5.99
N ALA A 196 -10.22 4.67 -6.76
CA ALA A 196 -10.04 6.00 -6.20
C ALA A 196 -11.11 6.31 -5.14
N GLY A 197 -10.69 6.92 -4.03
CA GLY A 197 -11.54 7.23 -2.87
C GLY A 197 -11.68 6.07 -1.88
N HIS A 198 -11.30 4.84 -2.22
CA HIS A 198 -11.26 3.74 -1.25
C HIS A 198 -10.14 3.95 -0.23
N SER A 199 -10.34 3.46 1.00
CA SER A 199 -9.31 3.47 2.03
C SER A 199 -9.28 2.14 2.77
N VAL A 200 -8.09 1.73 3.21
CA VAL A 200 -7.88 0.57 4.08
C VAL A 200 -7.25 1.05 5.37
N ALA A 201 -7.91 0.76 6.48
CA ALA A 201 -7.44 1.08 7.83
C ALA A 201 -6.82 -0.15 8.49
N TYR A 202 -5.83 0.09 9.35
CA TYR A 202 -5.16 -0.89 10.17
C TYR A 202 -5.29 -0.48 11.63
N ASP A 203 -5.44 -1.47 12.50
CA ASP A 203 -5.52 -1.26 13.95
C ASP A 203 -4.14 -0.96 14.60
N THR A 204 -3.11 -0.73 13.78
CA THR A 204 -1.73 -0.51 14.22
C THR A 204 -1.07 0.57 13.36
N TYR A 205 -0.04 1.21 13.93
CA TYR A 205 0.79 2.13 13.16
C TYR A 205 1.55 1.43 12.02
N LEU A 206 1.67 2.13 10.90
CA LEU A 206 2.44 1.68 9.75
C LEU A 206 3.94 1.85 10.04
N GLY A 207 4.60 0.74 10.41
CA GLY A 207 6.03 0.74 10.73
C GLY A 207 6.36 1.66 11.90
N ASN A 208 7.28 2.60 11.68
CA ASN A 208 7.73 3.59 12.66
C ASN A 208 7.02 4.95 12.53
N THR A 209 5.90 5.01 11.81
CA THR A 209 5.14 6.24 11.56
C THR A 209 3.94 6.36 12.48
N ASN A 210 3.20 7.48 12.38
CA ASN A 210 1.92 7.67 13.05
C ASN A 210 0.72 7.44 12.09
N PHE A 211 0.98 6.96 10.88
CA PHE A 211 -0.08 6.58 9.94
C PHE A 211 -0.71 5.26 10.37
N THR A 212 -1.99 5.06 10.04
CA THR A 212 -2.77 3.87 10.40
C THR A 212 -3.57 3.33 9.23
N GLY A 213 -3.43 3.88 8.03
CA GLY A 213 -4.12 3.38 6.85
C GLY A 213 -3.60 3.98 5.56
N PHE A 214 -4.24 3.60 4.46
CA PHE A 214 -3.97 4.14 3.14
C PHE A 214 -5.26 4.61 2.47
N LEU A 215 -5.14 5.67 1.69
CA LEU A 215 -6.10 6.13 0.70
C LEU A 215 -5.63 5.73 -0.70
N VAL A 216 -6.53 5.24 -1.53
CA VAL A 216 -6.30 4.99 -2.96
C VAL A 216 -6.77 6.23 -3.72
N THR A 217 -5.91 6.83 -4.54
CA THR A 217 -6.24 8.01 -5.36
C THR A 217 -5.55 7.96 -6.73
N TYR A 218 -5.84 8.93 -7.58
CA TYR A 218 -5.33 9.03 -8.95
C TYR A 218 -3.84 9.44 -9.00
N PRO A 219 -3.13 9.10 -10.09
CA PRO A 219 -1.73 9.48 -10.30
C PRO A 219 -1.60 10.93 -10.78
N TYR A 220 -2.08 11.90 -10.00
CA TYR A 220 -2.25 13.30 -10.45
C TYR A 220 -0.97 13.92 -11.03
N GLU A 221 0.21 13.68 -10.45
CA GLU A 221 1.47 14.27 -10.96
C GLU A 221 2.00 13.61 -12.24
N TYR A 222 1.49 12.41 -12.59
CA TYR A 222 1.89 11.71 -13.82
C TYR A 222 0.97 12.02 -15.01
N GLY A 223 -0.19 12.64 -14.77
CA GLY A 223 -1.20 12.95 -15.76
C GLY A 223 -2.18 11.80 -16.02
N MET A 224 -3.33 12.12 -16.61
CA MET A 224 -4.42 11.15 -16.84
C MET A 224 -4.03 10.04 -17.82
N GLU A 225 -3.09 10.28 -18.73
CA GLU A 225 -2.61 9.24 -19.65
C GLU A 225 -1.75 8.17 -18.94
N ALA A 226 -1.22 8.47 -17.75
CA ALA A 226 -0.51 7.49 -16.93
C ALA A 226 -1.47 6.57 -16.17
N PHE A 227 -2.71 7.02 -15.92
CA PHE A 227 -3.70 6.32 -15.12
C PHE A 227 -4.13 4.98 -15.72
N GLN A 228 -4.20 4.86 -17.04
CA GLN A 228 -4.78 3.68 -17.67
C GLN A 228 -3.95 3.17 -18.84
N LEU A 229 -3.85 1.84 -18.93
CA LEU A 229 -3.29 1.12 -20.07
C LEU A 229 -4.30 0.09 -20.56
N GLU A 230 -4.92 0.35 -21.70
CA GLU A 230 -5.70 -0.67 -22.39
C GLU A 230 -4.75 -1.77 -22.91
N LEU A 231 -4.99 -3.03 -22.52
CA LEU A 231 -4.24 -4.19 -23.02
C LEU A 231 -4.98 -4.84 -24.19
N ASN A 232 -6.30 -4.99 -24.10
CA ASN A 232 -7.13 -5.53 -25.17
C ASN A 232 -8.60 -5.11 -25.01
N GLU A 233 -9.49 -5.65 -25.84
CA GLU A 233 -10.93 -5.33 -25.83
C GLU A 233 -11.60 -5.61 -24.47
N GLU A 234 -11.06 -6.49 -23.63
CA GLU A 234 -11.67 -6.92 -22.36
C GLU A 234 -10.89 -6.47 -21.12
N LYS A 235 -9.63 -6.03 -21.27
CA LYS A 235 -8.72 -5.77 -20.15
C LYS A 235 -8.01 -4.43 -20.26
N GLN A 236 -8.15 -3.63 -19.22
CA GLN A 236 -7.46 -2.37 -18.99
C GLN A 236 -6.81 -2.42 -17.61
N ILE A 237 -5.54 -1.98 -17.50
CA ILE A 237 -4.85 -1.83 -16.22
C ILE A 237 -5.00 -0.39 -15.75
N HIS A 238 -5.49 -0.17 -14.53
CA HIS A 238 -5.43 1.15 -13.89
C HIS A 238 -4.26 1.23 -12.92
N PHE A 239 -3.66 2.42 -12.80
CA PHE A 239 -2.55 2.69 -11.91
C PHE A 239 -2.99 3.69 -10.85
N TYR A 240 -3.09 3.24 -9.59
CA TYR A 240 -3.52 4.09 -8.48
C TYR A 240 -2.38 4.39 -7.51
N ASN A 241 -2.34 5.63 -7.03
CA ASN A 241 -1.47 6.01 -5.93
C ASN A 241 -2.09 5.54 -4.62
N VAL A 242 -1.28 4.95 -3.73
CA VAL A 242 -1.66 4.75 -2.32
C VAL A 242 -0.95 5.76 -1.41
N ILE A 243 -1.71 6.45 -0.58
CA ILE A 243 -1.21 7.52 0.30
C ILE A 243 -1.44 7.11 1.76
N PRO A 244 -0.39 7.07 2.60
CA PRO A 244 -0.56 6.83 4.03
C PRO A 244 -1.37 7.96 4.71
N LEU A 245 -2.37 7.57 5.51
CA LEU A 245 -3.23 8.49 6.26
C LEU A 245 -3.12 8.26 7.77
N TYR A 246 -3.31 9.35 8.52
CA TYR A 246 -3.56 9.28 9.97
C TYR A 246 -4.97 8.76 10.26
N THR A 247 -5.22 8.30 11.48
CA THR A 247 -6.54 7.83 11.91
C THR A 247 -7.59 8.93 11.74
N GLU A 248 -7.27 10.16 12.13
CA GLU A 248 -8.20 11.29 12.06
C GLU A 248 -8.51 11.68 10.61
N GLU A 249 -7.59 11.46 9.67
CA GLU A 249 -7.84 11.69 8.24
C GLU A 249 -8.72 10.60 7.63
N LEU A 250 -8.54 9.35 8.07
CA LEU A 250 -9.44 8.26 7.70
C LEU A 250 -10.85 8.52 8.23
N ASP A 251 -10.97 8.95 9.48
CA ASP A 251 -12.24 9.29 10.11
C ASP A 251 -12.91 10.47 9.40
N TYR A 252 -12.16 11.54 9.11
CA TYR A 252 -12.65 12.68 8.31
C TYR A 252 -13.18 12.23 6.95
N LYS A 253 -12.45 11.35 6.24
CA LYS A 253 -12.90 10.80 4.95
C LYS A 253 -14.20 10.01 5.05
N GLN A 254 -14.39 9.29 6.15
CA GLN A 254 -15.58 8.48 6.39
C GLN A 254 -16.79 9.34 6.76
N GLU A 255 -16.58 10.42 7.52
CA GLU A 255 -17.64 11.30 8.00
C GLU A 255 -18.05 12.36 6.98
N ILE A 256 -17.08 12.98 6.30
CA ILE A 256 -17.28 14.13 5.43
C ILE A 256 -17.23 13.71 3.96
N GLY A 257 -16.14 13.08 3.54
CA GLY A 257 -16.00 12.56 2.18
C GLY A 257 -14.57 12.57 1.65
N PHE A 258 -14.39 11.92 0.50
CA PHE A 258 -13.09 11.79 -0.17
C PHE A 258 -12.61 13.11 -0.78
N GLU A 259 -13.49 13.82 -1.49
CA GLU A 259 -13.16 15.08 -2.16
C GLU A 259 -12.80 16.18 -1.14
N GLU A 260 -13.52 16.21 -0.02
CA GLU A 260 -13.28 17.14 1.08
C GLU A 260 -11.96 16.85 1.79
N LEU A 261 -11.61 15.57 2.00
CA LEU A 261 -10.29 15.22 2.51
C LEU A 261 -9.19 15.65 1.52
N GLU A 262 -9.38 15.41 0.22
CA GLU A 262 -8.40 15.81 -0.80
C GLU A 262 -8.18 17.34 -0.80
N ALA A 263 -9.24 18.12 -0.59
CA ALA A 263 -9.17 19.58 -0.51
C ALA A 263 -8.35 20.10 0.69
N LEU A 264 -8.24 19.33 1.78
CA LEU A 264 -7.42 19.72 2.95
C LEU A 264 -5.91 19.67 2.67
N PHE A 265 -5.47 18.90 1.66
CA PHE A 265 -4.05 18.80 1.33
C PHE A 265 -3.56 20.04 0.56
N THR A 266 -2.95 20.99 1.30
CA THR A 266 -2.35 22.21 0.71
C THR A 266 -1.16 21.95 -0.23
N LYS A 267 -0.55 20.76 -0.12
CA LYS A 267 0.50 20.25 -1.01
C LYS A 267 0.11 18.84 -1.42
N SER A 268 0.52 18.45 -2.63
CA SER A 268 0.32 17.10 -3.14
C SER A 268 0.74 16.05 -2.09
N PRO A 269 -0.18 15.20 -1.62
CA PRO A 269 0.12 14.14 -0.66
C PRO A 269 0.73 12.90 -1.32
N MET A 270 0.96 12.95 -2.64
CA MET A 270 1.41 11.82 -3.44
C MET A 270 2.73 11.24 -2.94
N VAL A 271 3.70 12.09 -2.58
CA VAL A 271 4.97 11.68 -1.96
C VAL A 271 4.78 11.56 -0.45
N THR A 272 5.11 10.38 0.09
CA THR A 272 4.97 10.08 1.51
C THR A 272 5.99 10.87 2.34
N ASP A 273 5.52 11.93 3.01
CA ASP A 273 6.28 12.60 4.06
C ASP A 273 5.81 12.10 5.44
N ILE A 274 6.64 11.29 6.10
CA ILE A 274 6.35 10.72 7.42
C ILE A 274 6.30 11.78 8.55
N HIS A 275 6.71 13.01 8.25
CA HIS A 275 6.73 14.14 9.17
C HIS A 275 5.70 15.22 8.79
N ARG A 276 4.85 14.98 7.78
CA ARG A 276 3.79 15.91 7.41
C ARG A 276 2.82 16.15 8.58
N VAL A 277 2.13 17.28 8.54
CA VAL A 277 1.04 17.53 9.48
C VAL A 277 -0.16 16.64 9.15
N ASN A 278 -0.92 16.28 10.19
CA ASN A 278 -2.24 15.68 10.03
C ASN A 278 -3.20 16.78 9.60
N VAL A 279 -3.75 16.67 8.38
CA VAL A 279 -4.56 17.75 7.78
C VAL A 279 -5.96 17.82 8.39
N ALA A 280 -6.47 16.73 8.95
CA ALA A 280 -7.78 16.70 9.62
C ALA A 280 -7.75 17.39 11.00
N LEU A 281 -6.57 17.58 11.59
CA LEU A 281 -6.37 18.29 12.86
C LEU A 281 -5.78 19.70 12.68
N ASP A 282 -5.54 20.12 11.44
CA ASP A 282 -4.99 21.45 11.17
C ASP A 282 -6.09 22.52 11.27
N GLU A 283 -6.13 23.20 12.42
CA GLU A 283 -7.06 24.31 12.70
C GLU A 283 -6.95 25.46 11.68
N SER A 284 -5.84 25.57 10.94
CA SER A 284 -5.68 26.59 9.90
C SER A 284 -6.39 26.26 8.58
N ALA A 285 -6.72 24.98 8.35
CA ALA A 285 -7.49 24.54 7.18
C ALA A 285 -9.01 24.76 7.38
N THR A 286 -9.47 24.76 8.63
CA THR A 286 -10.88 24.93 9.00
C THR A 286 -11.37 26.38 8.88
N GLU A 287 -10.48 27.37 8.97
CA GLU A 287 -10.84 28.80 8.82
C GLU A 287 -11.16 29.21 7.36
N LEU A 288 -10.80 28.40 6.35
CA LEU A 288 -11.10 28.70 4.95
C LEU A 288 -12.56 28.45 4.57
N GLU A 289 -13.24 27.50 5.23
CA GLU A 289 -14.66 27.20 4.96
C GLU A 289 -15.61 28.19 5.64
N GLU A 290 -15.27 28.74 6.80
CA GLU A 290 -16.11 29.75 7.47
C GLU A 290 -16.08 31.12 6.75
N GLY A 291 -15.11 31.33 5.85
CA GLY A 291 -14.92 32.57 5.10
C GLY A 291 -15.55 32.63 3.70
N GLU A 292 -15.94 31.49 3.12
CA GLU A 292 -16.46 31.39 1.75
C GLU A 292 -17.91 30.89 1.68
N GLU A 293 -18.84 31.62 2.31
CA GLU A 293 -20.22 31.66 1.82
C GLU A 293 -20.25 32.39 0.46
N LYS A 294 -19.94 31.71 -0.66
CA LYS A 294 -20.26 32.20 -2.01
C LYS A 294 -20.59 31.12 -3.05
N GLU A 295 -21.89 31.09 -3.34
CA GLU A 295 -22.51 31.06 -4.67
C GLU A 295 -22.49 29.75 -5.47
N GLU A 296 -23.64 29.07 -5.43
CA GLU A 296 -24.14 28.15 -6.45
C GLU A 296 -23.90 28.68 -7.88
N ASN A 297 -23.07 27.97 -8.64
CA ASN A 297 -23.09 27.79 -10.10
C ASN A 297 -21.97 26.77 -10.39
N SER A 298 -22.09 25.72 -11.19
CA SER A 298 -23.14 25.15 -12.03
C SER A 298 -22.44 23.99 -12.74
N GLN A 299 -23.09 22.82 -12.83
CA GLN A 299 -23.14 21.95 -14.02
C GLN A 299 -21.86 21.64 -14.84
N ILE A 300 -21.66 20.32 -15.00
CA ILE A 300 -21.00 19.56 -16.08
C ILE A 300 -19.58 19.08 -15.75
N LEU A 301 -19.47 17.79 -15.38
CA LEU A 301 -18.38 16.94 -15.82
C LEU A 301 -18.84 15.48 -15.94
N TYR A 302 -19.63 15.20 -16.99
CA TYR A 302 -19.79 13.86 -17.57
C TYR A 302 -20.03 14.05 -19.08
N GLN A 303 -18.93 14.11 -19.83
CA GLN A 303 -18.83 13.76 -21.26
C GLN A 303 -17.45 13.21 -21.54
#